data_AF-A0A834SC47-F1
#
_entry.id   AF-A0A834SC47-F1
#
_cell.length_a   1.000
_cell.length_b   1.000
_cell.length_c   1.000
_cell.angle_alpha   90.00
_cell.angle_beta   90.00
_cell.angle_gamma   90.00
#
_symmetry.space_group_name_H-M   'P 1'
#
loop_
_entity.id
_entity.type
_entity.pdbx_description
1 polymer ?
#
loop_
_entity_poly.entity_id
_entity_poly.type
_entity_poly.pdbx_seq_one_letter_code
_entity_poly.pdbx_strand_id
1 'polypeptide(L)' 'MIHDAHGFRNIDEINYGPEIPEEPNMNAKKFYELLQDAEIELYPGCQKVSKLAFIVRLLHLKYLNLWMLC' A
#
# COMPACT_ATOMS: atom_id res chain seq x y z
N MET A 1 15.55 21.89 44.85
CA MET A 1 16.06 23.10 44.17
C MET A 1 16.95 22.58 43.07
N ILE A 2 16.63 22.60 41.78
CA ILE A 2 15.84 23.51 40.94
C ILE A 2 15.53 22.71 39.67
N HIS A 3 14.28 22.74 39.20
CA HIS A 3 13.80 22.04 38.00
C HIS A 3 13.73 23.04 36.85
N ASP A 4 14.81 23.19 36.10
CA ASP A 4 14.90 24.28 35.12
C ASP A 4 15.76 23.87 33.91
N ALA A 5 15.15 23.20 32.93
CA ALA A 5 15.55 23.29 31.53
C ALA A 5 14.28 23.33 30.68
N HIS A 6 13.75 24.54 30.64
CA HIS A 6 12.65 25.01 29.82
C HIS A 6 12.96 24.77 28.35
N GLY A 7 11.97 24.28 27.60
CA GLY A 7 12.05 24.21 26.15
C GLY A 7 11.37 22.99 25.56
N PHE A 8 10.11 22.75 25.92
CA PHE A 8 9.18 22.15 24.97
C PHE A 8 9.25 23.02 23.72
N ARG A 9 10.03 22.57 22.71
CA ARG A 9 9.91 23.13 21.37
C ARG A 9 8.50 22.79 20.94
N ASN A 10 7.66 23.81 20.86
CA ASN A 10 6.30 23.76 20.32
C ASN A 10 6.30 22.85 19.08
N ILE A 11 5.67 21.68 19.19
CA ILE A 11 5.31 20.83 18.03
C ILE A 11 3.92 21.29 17.53
N ASP A 12 3.64 22.59 17.63
CA ASP A 12 2.33 23.17 17.31
C ASP A 12 2.37 24.08 16.07
N GLU A 13 3.46 24.04 15.30
CA GLU A 13 3.53 24.69 13.98
C GLU A 13 4.07 23.73 12.91
N ILE A 14 3.49 22.52 12.83
CA ILE A 14 3.47 21.86 11.53
C ILE A 14 2.37 22.58 10.75
N ASN A 15 2.79 23.60 10.01
CA ASN A 15 1.97 24.31 9.04
C ASN A 15 1.45 23.26 8.05
N TYR A 16 0.24 22.74 8.30
CA TYR A 16 -0.59 22.10 7.28
C TYR A 16 -1.01 23.20 6.30
N GLY A 17 -0.04 23.68 5.51
CA GLY A 17 -0.35 24.31 4.24
C GLY A 17 -1.26 23.35 3.48
N PRO A 18 -2.20 23.86 2.65
CA PRO A 18 -3.15 23.01 1.97
C PRO A 18 -2.38 21.87 1.32
N GLU A 19 -2.68 20.62 1.71
CA GLU A 19 -2.12 19.43 1.08
C GLU A 19 -2.53 19.52 -0.38
N ILE A 20 -1.66 20.07 -1.22
CA ILE A 20 -1.86 20.11 -2.65
C ILE A 20 -1.84 18.64 -3.05
N PRO A 21 -2.93 18.07 -3.57
CA PRO A 21 -2.93 16.69 -3.99
C PRO A 21 -1.83 16.54 -5.04
N GLU A 22 -0.75 15.85 -4.70
CA GLU A 22 0.32 15.58 -5.66
C GLU A 22 -0.29 14.74 -6.78
N GLU A 23 -0.25 15.26 -8.00
CA GLU A 23 -0.70 14.51 -9.16
C GLU A 23 0.14 13.24 -9.28
N PRO A 24 -0.48 12.06 -9.49
CA PRO A 24 0.27 10.83 -9.61
C PRO A 24 1.19 10.93 -10.82
N ASN A 25 2.48 10.70 -10.58
CA ASN A 25 3.45 10.58 -11.65
C ASN A 25 3.09 9.39 -12.58
N MET A 26 3.72 9.32 -13.75
CA MET A 26 3.39 8.29 -14.76
C MET A 26 3.51 6.85 -14.25
N ASN A 27 4.42 6.59 -13.30
CA ASN A 27 4.57 5.25 -12.72
C ASN A 27 3.44 4.95 -11.74
N ALA A 28 3.04 5.94 -10.93
CA ALA A 28 1.89 5.83 -10.04
C ALA A 28 0.60 5.59 -10.84
N LYS A 29 0.39 6.31 -11.95
CA LYS A 29 -0.75 6.07 -12.86
C LYS A 29 -0.80 4.62 -13.36
N LYS A 30 0.32 4.11 -13.88
CA LYS A 30 0.44 2.70 -14.31
C LYS A 30 0.17 1.71 -13.18
N PHE A 31 0.64 2.01 -11.97
CA PHE A 31 0.39 1.16 -10.81
C PHE A 31 -1.11 1.10 -10.46
N TYR A 32 -1.80 2.24 -10.50
CA TYR A 32 -3.25 2.30 -10.24
C TYR A 32 -4.07 1.61 -11.33
N GLU A 33 -3.67 1.72 -12.61
CA GLU A 33 -4.29 0.94 -13.71
C GLU A 33 -4.18 -0.56 -13.45
N LEU A 34 -2.99 -1.05 -13.07
CA LEU A 34 -2.79 -2.45 -12.73
C LEU A 34 -3.61 -2.89 -11.51
N LEU A 35 -3.76 -2.01 -10.51
CA LEU A 35 -4.58 -2.30 -9.33
C LEU A 35 -6.05 -2.44 -9.70
N GLN A 36 -6.56 -1.52 -10.52
CA GLN A 36 -7.93 -1.58 -11.03
C GLN A 36 -8.17 -2.86 -11.83
N ASP A 37 -7.24 -3.25 -12.71
CA ASP A 37 -7.31 -4.50 -13.46
C ASP A 37 -7.31 -5.75 -12.56
N ALA A 38 -6.62 -5.67 -11.42
CA ALA A 38 -6.48 -6.76 -10.48
C ALA A 38 -7.68 -6.91 -9.53
N GLU A 39 -8.45 -5.84 -9.34
CA GLU A 39 -9.75 -5.84 -8.63
C GLU A 39 -10.90 -6.44 -9.45
N ILE A 40 -10.73 -6.54 -10.77
CA ILE A 40 -11.71 -7.21 -11.65
C ILE A 40 -11.90 -8.67 -11.21
N GLU A 41 -13.16 -9.14 -11.26
CA GLU A 41 -13.51 -10.53 -11.03
C GLU A 41 -12.63 -11.47 -11.87
N LEU A 42 -12.18 -12.56 -11.26
CA LEU A 42 -11.34 -13.56 -11.94
C LEU A 42 -12.05 -14.19 -13.15
N TYR A 43 -13.37 -14.35 -13.06
CA TYR A 43 -14.27 -14.85 -14.10
C TYR A 43 -15.66 -14.21 -13.88
N PRO A 44 -16.46 -13.95 -14.93
CA PRO A 44 -17.80 -13.39 -14.76
C PRO A 44 -18.65 -14.21 -13.78
N GLY A 45 -19.08 -13.59 -12.68
CA GLY A 45 -19.86 -14.26 -11.62
C GLY A 45 -19.02 -14.83 -10.48
N CYS A 46 -17.70 -14.64 -10.49
CA CYS A 46 -16.80 -15.02 -9.40
C CYS A 46 -16.44 -13.80 -8.53
N GLN A 47 -17.37 -13.41 -7.64
CA GLN A 47 -17.18 -12.29 -6.70
C GLN A 47 -16.26 -12.64 -5.50
N LYS A 48 -15.97 -13.92 -5.29
CA LYS A 48 -15.27 -14.38 -4.08
C LYS A 48 -13.74 -14.19 -4.15
N VAL A 49 -13.17 -14.07 -5.35
CA VAL A 49 -11.71 -14.02 -5.55
C VAL A 49 -11.38 -13.05 -6.67
N SER A 50 -10.61 -12.00 -6.36
CA SER A 50 -10.05 -11.09 -7.36
C SER A 50 -8.87 -11.72 -8.09
N LYS A 51 -8.52 -11.21 -9.28
CA LYS A 51 -7.33 -11.66 -10.02
C LYS A 51 -6.05 -11.52 -9.18
N LEU A 52 -5.94 -10.43 -8.40
CA LEU A 52 -4.82 -10.25 -7.49
C LEU A 52 -4.72 -11.40 -6.47
N ALA A 53 -5.84 -11.70 -5.81
CA ALA A 53 -5.90 -12.76 -4.82
C ALA A 53 -5.54 -14.13 -5.43
N PHE A 54 -5.95 -14.38 -6.68
CA PHE A 54 -5.56 -15.57 -7.42
C PHE A 54 -4.05 -15.64 -7.68
N ILE A 55 -3.43 -14.56 -8.18
CA ILE A 55 -1.99 -14.50 -8.44
C ILE A 55 -1.18 -14.66 -7.15
N VAL A 56 -1.59 -14.00 -6.07
CA VAL A 56 -0.93 -14.13 -4.75
C VAL A 56 -1.03 -15.56 -4.23
N ARG A 57 -2.19 -16.21 -4.36
CA ARG A 57 -2.35 -17.63 -4.00
C ARG A 57 -1.46 -18.54 -4.86
N LEU A 58 -1.38 -18.30 -6.17
CA LEU A 58 -0.47 -19.03 -7.06
C LEU A 58 1.00 -18.82 -6.69
N LEU A 59 1.39 -17.60 -6.34
CA LEU A 59 2.75 -17.29 -5.89
C LEU A 59 3.06 -17.99 -4.57
N HIS A 60 2.16 -17.93 -3.58
CA HIS A 60 2.31 -18.68 -2.35
C HIS A 60 2.40 -20.18 -2.61
N LEU A 61 1.57 -20.76 -3.48
CA LEU A 61 1.67 -22.17 -3.84
C LEU A 61 3.02 -22.47 -4.52
N LYS A 62 3.46 -21.65 -5.47
CA LYS A 62 4.75 -21.82 -6.15
C LYS A 62 5.90 -21.76 -5.14
N TYR A 63 5.87 -20.79 -4.24
CA TYR A 63 6.98 -20.52 -3.33
C TYR A 63 7.00 -21.44 -2.11
N LEU A 64 5.84 -21.73 -1.50
CA LEU A 64 5.72 -22.71 -0.41
C LEU A 64 6.08 -24.13 -0.88
N ASN A 65 5.73 -24.50 -2.11
CA ASN A 65 6.16 -25.79 -2.67
C ASN A 65 7.65 -25.83 -3.04
N LEU A 66 8.30 -24.67 -3.26
CA LEU A 66 9.73 -24.58 -3.59
C LEU A 66 10.62 -24.34 -2.36
N TRP A 67 10.08 -23.79 -1.27
CA TRP A 67 10.80 -23.54 -0.01
C TRP A 67 10.85 -24.75 0.92
N MET A 68 10.09 -25.81 0.65
CA MET A 68 10.16 -27.07 1.41
C MET A 68 11.20 -28.06 0.86
N LEU A 69 11.99 -27.66 -0.14
CA LEU A 69 13.00 -28.51 -0.81
C LEU A 69 14.46 -28.05 -0.59
N CYS A 70 14.71 -27.14 0.35
CA CYS A 70 16.06 -26.78 0.81
C CYS A 70 16.25 -27.14 2.28
#